data_AF-A0A7S1LYX3-F1
#
_entry.id   AF-A0A7S1LYX3-F1
#
_cell.length_a   1.000
_cell.length_b   1.000
_cell.length_c   1.000
_cell.angle_alpha   90.00
_cell.angle_beta   90.00
_cell.angle_gamma   90.00
#
_symmetry.space_group_name_H-M   'P 1'
#
loop_
_entity.id
_entity.type
_entity.pdbx_description
1 polymer ?
#
loop_
_entity_poly.entity_id
_entity_poly.type
_entity_poly.pdbx_seq_one_letter_code
_entity_poly.pdbx_strand_id
1 'polypeptide(L)'
;RQYLLQPLRNVDQILRRQSVVEALAAASITRDRLRHDVLRHLPDLDRVNRRLQRGTATLKEIHGLNGFIDVGPVVCDVLRGYSGPHQKLLADEYITPFTEIAGHLSNLRTLLESTLVVDRHAPKINPDFDDDLYTLHEQLGELQSAAKQEWQRVMDKYGWSEKLLRCEPASNGGVLFRVSRKEDKPVRDAGSKVFKIYSTSKEGVKFA
;
A
#
# COMPACT_ATOMS: atom_id res chain seq x y z
N ARG A 1 11.76 19.64 19.62
CA ARG A 1 11.25 20.21 20.89
C ARG A 1 11.99 19.66 22.12
N GLN A 2 12.16 18.33 22.24
CA GLN A 2 12.87 17.73 23.39
C GLN A 2 14.27 18.30 23.64
N TYR A 3 15.08 18.49 22.59
CA TYR A 3 16.44 19.04 22.74
C TYR A 3 16.48 20.46 23.31
N LEU A 4 15.42 21.27 23.12
CA LEU A 4 15.31 22.60 23.73
C LEU A 4 14.97 22.53 25.22
N LEU A 5 14.27 21.48 25.64
CA LEU A 5 13.88 21.24 27.03
C LEU A 5 14.98 20.53 27.83
N GLN A 6 15.93 19.89 27.14
CA GLN A 6 16.98 19.07 27.73
C GLN A 6 18.36 19.46 27.15
N PRO A 7 18.91 20.61 27.57
CA PRO A 7 20.22 21.05 27.09
C PRO A 7 21.32 20.09 27.54
N LEU A 8 22.28 19.85 26.65
CA LEU A 8 23.44 19.02 26.96
C LEU A 8 24.37 19.73 27.95
N ARG A 9 24.99 18.95 28.83
CA ARG A 9 26.03 19.43 29.78
C ARG A 9 27.42 18.85 29.48
N ASN A 10 27.48 17.80 28.67
CA ASN A 10 28.71 17.15 28.26
C ASN A 10 29.30 17.90 27.06
N VAL A 11 30.53 18.39 27.20
CA VAL A 11 31.23 19.20 26.18
C VAL A 11 31.43 18.39 24.89
N ASP A 12 31.84 17.13 24.99
CA ASP A 12 32.08 16.28 23.81
C ASP A 12 30.80 16.08 22.99
N GLN A 13 29.64 15.86 23.64
CA GLN A 13 28.36 15.74 22.95
C GLN A 13 27.90 17.05 22.31
N ILE A 14 28.22 18.19 22.92
CA ILE A 14 27.94 19.51 22.34
C ILE A 14 28.78 19.71 21.09
N LEU A 15 30.10 19.50 21.20
CA LEU A 15 31.03 19.63 20.07
C LEU A 15 30.64 18.68 18.94
N ARG A 16 30.30 17.43 19.26
CA ARG A 16 29.82 16.43 18.31
C ARG A 16 28.60 16.93 17.52
N ARG A 17 27.58 17.46 18.19
CA ARG A 17 26.40 18.04 17.53
C ARG A 17 26.75 19.27 16.69
N GLN A 18 27.65 20.13 17.17
CA GLN A 18 28.11 21.31 16.44
C GLN A 18 28.85 20.91 15.16
N SER A 19 29.71 19.90 15.20
CA SER A 19 30.42 19.38 14.03
C SER A 19 29.49 18.82 12.96
N VAL A 20 28.42 18.10 13.35
CA VAL A 20 27.39 17.65 12.39
C VAL A 20 26.68 18.84 11.73
N VAL A 21 26.31 19.86 12.52
CA VAL A 21 25.66 21.07 11.99
C VAL A 21 26.60 21.83 11.07
N GLU A 22 27.86 21.98 11.44
CA GLU A 22 28.89 22.63 10.61
C GLU A 22 29.08 21.91 9.28
N ALA A 23 29.14 20.56 9.29
CA ALA A 23 29.24 19.75 8.08
C ALA A 23 28.08 20.02 7.11
N LEU A 24 26.84 20.01 7.61
CA LEU A 24 25.64 20.23 6.80
C LEU A 24 25.44 21.71 6.42
N ALA A 25 25.96 22.65 7.22
CA ALA A 25 25.95 24.06 6.89
C ALA A 25 26.91 24.38 5.74
N ALA A 26 28.09 23.75 5.75
CA ALA A 26 29.10 23.90 4.70
C ALA A 26 28.71 23.20 3.38
N ALA A 27 27.93 22.13 3.44
CA ALA A 27 27.50 21.37 2.26
C ALA A 27 26.03 21.63 1.90
N SER A 28 25.76 22.79 1.29
CA SER A 28 24.41 23.21 0.89
C SER A 28 23.70 22.19 0.00
N ILE A 29 24.39 21.61 -0.98
CA ILE A 29 23.84 20.60 -1.90
C ILE A 29 23.41 19.34 -1.12
N THR A 30 24.27 18.80 -0.26
CA THR A 30 23.97 17.63 0.57
C THR A 30 22.76 17.91 1.47
N ARG A 31 22.75 19.06 2.14
CA ARG A 31 21.66 19.48 3.02
C ARG A 31 20.34 19.61 2.28
N ASP A 32 20.34 20.27 1.13
CA ASP A 32 19.12 20.56 0.36
C ASP A 32 18.55 19.26 -0.22
N ARG A 33 19.40 18.35 -0.72
CA ARG A 33 18.96 17.00 -1.14
C ARG A 33 18.37 16.21 0.03
N LEU A 34 19.04 16.16 1.19
CA LEU A 34 18.50 15.49 2.37
C LEU A 34 17.12 16.04 2.75
N ARG A 35 16.97 17.37 2.78
CA ARG A 35 15.73 18.01 3.22
C ARG A 35 14.58 17.87 2.22
N HIS A 36 14.85 18.14 0.95
CA HIS A 36 13.81 18.33 -0.06
C HIS A 36 13.53 17.09 -0.90
N ASP A 37 14.47 16.15 -0.98
CA ASP A 37 14.35 15.00 -1.88
C ASP A 37 14.32 13.67 -1.14
N VAL A 38 14.90 13.59 0.07
CA VAL A 38 15.09 12.31 0.78
C VAL A 38 14.20 12.21 2.01
N LEU A 39 14.44 13.04 3.04
CA LEU A 39 13.81 12.91 4.35
C LEU A 39 12.30 13.16 4.34
N ARG A 40 11.78 13.94 3.38
CA ARG A 40 10.34 14.22 3.25
C ARG A 40 9.50 12.96 2.95
N HIS A 41 10.11 11.90 2.44
CA HIS A 41 9.44 10.66 2.07
C HIS A 41 9.44 9.64 3.21
N LEU A 42 10.13 9.92 4.32
CA LEU A 42 10.18 9.03 5.46
C LEU A 42 8.84 9.02 6.21
N PRO A 43 8.24 7.85 6.46
CA PRO A 43 7.07 7.75 7.31
C PRO A 43 7.44 7.99 8.79
N ASP A 44 6.42 8.23 9.63
CA ASP A 44 6.58 8.24 11.09
C ASP A 44 6.82 6.81 11.59
N LEU A 45 8.09 6.41 11.70
CA LEU A 45 8.50 5.07 12.12
C LEU A 45 8.10 4.77 13.57
N ASP A 46 8.09 5.76 14.45
CA ASP A 46 7.67 5.57 15.85
C ASP A 46 6.17 5.25 15.93
N ARG A 47 5.36 5.85 15.06
CA ARG A 47 3.95 5.50 14.92
C ARG A 47 3.78 4.09 14.38
N VAL A 48 4.49 3.73 13.30
CA VAL A 48 4.39 2.39 12.71
C VAL A 48 4.84 1.32 13.70
N ASN A 49 5.98 1.51 14.37
CA ASN A 49 6.51 0.60 15.38
C ASN A 49 5.52 0.37 16.53
N ARG A 50 4.93 1.44 17.08
CA ARG A 50 3.90 1.31 18.14
C ARG A 50 2.66 0.56 17.68
N ARG A 51 2.28 0.67 16.41
CA ARG A 51 1.13 -0.08 15.85
C ARG A 51 1.48 -1.55 15.62
N LEU A 52 2.69 -1.83 15.13
CA LEU A 52 3.22 -3.20 14.97
C LEU A 52 3.26 -3.93 16.32
N GLN A 53 3.83 -3.30 17.35
CA GLN A 53 3.91 -3.88 18.70
C GLN A 53 2.53 -4.17 19.30
N ARG A 54 1.50 -3.40 18.93
CA ARG A 54 0.11 -3.62 19.38
C ARG A 54 -0.68 -4.59 18.49
N GLY A 55 -0.11 -5.07 17.39
CA GLY A 55 -0.84 -5.88 16.40
C GLY A 55 -1.96 -5.12 15.67
N THR A 56 -1.85 -3.79 15.56
CA THR A 56 -2.89 -2.91 14.97
C THR A 56 -2.43 -2.24 13.68
N ALA A 57 -1.24 -2.57 13.18
CA ALA A 57 -0.73 -2.05 11.91
C ALA A 57 -1.51 -2.65 10.73
N THR A 58 -1.88 -1.81 9.77
CA THR A 58 -2.55 -2.27 8.54
C THR A 58 -1.53 -2.76 7.51
N LEU A 59 -1.94 -3.64 6.58
CA LEU A 59 -1.07 -4.06 5.46
C LEU A 59 -0.54 -2.87 4.66
N LYS A 60 -1.32 -1.80 4.52
CA LYS A 60 -0.89 -0.56 3.86
C LYS A 60 0.29 0.10 4.57
N GLU A 61 0.26 0.16 5.89
CA GLU A 61 1.35 0.73 6.68
C GLU A 61 2.59 -0.15 6.67
N ILE A 62 2.40 -1.47 6.74
CA ILE A 62 3.48 -2.44 6.66
C ILE A 62 4.14 -2.39 5.29
N HIS A 63 3.36 -2.41 4.21
CA HIS A 63 3.87 -2.25 2.84
C HIS A 63 4.58 -0.89 2.64
N GLY A 64 4.10 0.17 3.29
CA GLY A 64 4.74 1.48 3.28
C GLY A 64 6.18 1.49 3.84
N LEU A 65 6.58 0.48 4.61
CA LEU A 65 7.96 0.32 5.06
C LEU A 65 8.92 0.07 3.89
N ASN A 66 8.48 -0.49 2.76
CA ASN A 66 9.34 -0.63 1.57
C ASN A 66 9.91 0.72 1.12
N GLY A 67 9.11 1.80 1.19
CA GLY A 67 9.60 3.14 0.90
C GLY A 67 10.68 3.61 1.88
N PHE A 68 10.62 3.22 3.16
CA PHE A 68 11.69 3.50 4.12
C PHE A 68 12.96 2.73 3.78
N ILE A 69 12.82 1.45 3.42
CA ILE A 69 13.93 0.58 3.02
C ILE A 69 14.66 1.18 1.81
N ASP A 70 13.93 1.74 0.86
CA ASP A 70 14.49 2.37 -0.34
C ASP A 70 15.18 3.71 -0.04
N VAL A 71 14.69 4.46 0.93
CA VAL A 71 15.27 5.76 1.30
C VAL A 71 16.59 5.60 2.06
N GLY A 72 16.77 4.53 2.83
CA GLY A 72 17.99 4.28 3.63
C GLY A 72 19.29 4.39 2.81
N PRO A 73 19.46 3.61 1.73
CA PRO A 73 20.62 3.71 0.84
C PRO A 73 20.83 5.12 0.27
N VAL A 74 19.75 5.80 -0.12
CA VAL A 74 19.81 7.17 -0.67
C VAL A 74 20.34 8.16 0.37
N VAL A 75 19.92 8.04 1.64
CA VAL A 75 20.47 8.84 2.74
C VAL A 75 21.98 8.63 2.85
N CYS A 76 22.41 7.36 2.85
CA CYS A 76 23.83 7.01 2.92
C CYS A 76 24.63 7.62 1.75
N ASP A 77 24.12 7.54 0.53
CA ASP A 77 24.81 8.06 -0.65
C ASP A 77 24.91 9.58 -0.67
N VAL A 78 23.83 10.28 -0.25
CA VAL A 78 23.86 11.74 -0.13
C VAL A 78 24.87 12.18 0.93
N LEU A 79 24.94 11.48 2.07
CA LEU A 79 25.92 11.76 3.13
C LEU A 79 27.36 11.43 2.69
N ARG A 80 27.58 10.35 1.92
CA ARG A 80 28.90 10.01 1.35
C ARG A 80 29.41 11.07 0.37
N GLY A 81 28.51 11.84 -0.25
CA GLY A 81 28.86 12.96 -1.10
C GLY A 81 29.49 14.15 -0.36
N TYR A 82 29.43 14.18 0.97
CA TYR A 82 30.13 15.18 1.76
C TYR A 82 31.64 14.92 1.78
N SER A 83 32.42 15.92 1.39
CA SER A 83 33.88 15.95 1.54
C SER A 83 34.26 17.11 2.45
N GLY A 84 34.93 16.81 3.56
CA GLY A 84 35.30 17.81 4.55
C GLY A 84 35.82 17.20 5.86
N PRO A 85 36.21 18.05 6.83
CA PRO A 85 36.84 17.60 8.08
C PRO A 85 35.95 16.66 8.91
N HIS A 86 34.63 16.78 8.77
CA HIS A 86 33.65 16.02 9.54
C HIS A 86 33.18 14.74 8.84
N GLN A 87 33.83 14.31 7.75
CA GLN A 87 33.39 13.16 6.95
C GLN A 87 33.38 11.87 7.77
N LYS A 88 34.43 11.64 8.58
CA LYS A 88 34.50 10.47 9.47
C LYS A 88 33.37 10.48 10.50
N LEU A 89 33.05 11.65 11.07
CA LEU A 89 31.96 11.79 12.02
C LEU A 89 30.61 11.40 11.41
N LEU A 90 30.32 11.89 10.20
CA LEU A 90 29.09 11.55 9.48
C LEU A 90 29.05 10.05 9.11
N ALA A 91 30.20 9.47 8.76
CA ALA A 91 30.31 8.05 8.49
C ALA A 91 29.95 7.21 9.72
N ASP A 92 30.58 7.50 10.86
CA ASP A 92 30.43 6.74 12.09
C ASP A 92 29.04 6.92 12.73
N GLU A 93 28.46 8.13 12.69
CA GLU A 93 27.16 8.40 13.32
C GLU A 93 25.94 8.03 12.48
N TYR A 94 26.05 8.14 11.16
CA TYR A 94 24.90 8.02 10.29
C TYR A 94 25.10 6.91 9.27
N ILE A 95 26.14 6.98 8.44
CA ILE A 95 26.27 6.06 7.30
C ILE A 95 26.40 4.60 7.77
N THR A 96 27.27 4.32 8.74
CA THR A 96 27.47 2.95 9.26
C THR A 96 26.19 2.41 9.91
N PRO A 97 25.58 3.08 10.90
CA PRO A 97 24.32 2.61 11.48
C PRO A 97 23.17 2.45 10.47
N PHE A 98 23.01 3.40 9.53
CA PHE A 98 21.97 3.28 8.50
C PHE A 98 22.23 2.11 7.54
N THR A 99 23.50 1.83 7.22
CA THR A 99 23.86 0.68 6.38
C THR A 99 23.54 -0.64 7.08
N GLU A 100 23.84 -0.76 8.38
CA GLU A 100 23.49 -1.94 9.18
C GLU A 100 21.96 -2.12 9.27
N ILE A 101 21.22 -1.04 9.54
CA ILE A 101 19.75 -1.06 9.56
C ILE A 101 19.18 -1.47 8.20
N ALA A 102 19.70 -0.91 7.11
CA ALA A 102 19.28 -1.28 5.75
C ALA A 102 19.54 -2.78 5.47
N GLY A 103 20.67 -3.31 5.94
CA GLY A 103 20.97 -4.73 5.91
C GLY A 103 19.91 -5.57 6.64
N HIS A 104 19.56 -5.21 7.88
CA HIS A 104 18.52 -5.91 8.63
C HIS A 104 17.14 -5.85 7.96
N LEU A 105 16.82 -4.73 7.32
CA LEU A 105 15.53 -4.54 6.66
C LEU A 105 15.44 -5.25 5.31
N SER A 106 16.56 -5.67 4.70
CA SER A 106 16.54 -6.45 3.47
C SER A 106 15.73 -7.76 3.62
N ASN A 107 15.88 -8.45 4.76
CA ASN A 107 15.10 -9.64 5.07
C ASN A 107 13.61 -9.34 5.20
N LEU A 108 13.27 -8.19 5.81
CA LEU A 108 11.88 -7.73 5.89
C LEU A 108 11.33 -7.45 4.48
N ARG A 109 12.10 -6.81 3.60
CA ARG A 109 11.71 -6.57 2.21
C ARG A 109 11.40 -7.88 1.50
N THR A 110 12.29 -8.87 1.58
CA THR A 110 12.08 -10.18 0.96
C THR A 110 10.79 -10.84 1.47
N LEU A 111 10.51 -10.76 2.77
CA LEU A 111 9.26 -11.27 3.33
C LEU A 111 8.05 -10.51 2.78
N LEU A 112 8.09 -9.17 2.72
CA LEU A 112 6.99 -8.37 2.21
C LEU A 112 6.73 -8.61 0.73
N GLU A 113 7.77 -8.81 -0.07
CA GLU A 113 7.66 -9.10 -1.50
C GLU A 113 7.10 -10.49 -1.80
N SER A 114 7.41 -11.49 -0.97
CA SER A 114 6.86 -12.84 -1.14
C SER A 114 5.43 -12.97 -0.61
N THR A 115 5.10 -12.22 0.45
CA THR A 115 3.81 -12.32 1.14
C THR A 115 2.75 -11.37 0.62
N LEU A 116 3.11 -10.27 -0.05
CA LEU A 116 2.16 -9.24 -0.46
C LEU A 116 2.14 -9.02 -1.96
N VAL A 117 0.93 -8.87 -2.51
CA VAL A 117 0.68 -8.39 -3.86
C VAL A 117 0.02 -7.02 -3.77
N VAL A 118 0.53 -6.07 -4.58
CA VAL A 118 -0.05 -4.73 -4.68
C VAL A 118 -1.13 -4.73 -5.75
N ASP A 119 -2.39 -4.69 -5.33
CA ASP A 119 -3.54 -4.51 -6.22
C ASP A 119 -3.90 -3.01 -6.34
N ARG A 120 -4.71 -2.63 -7.34
CA ARG A 120 -5.10 -1.25 -7.72
C ARG A 120 -5.59 -0.37 -6.56
N HIS A 121 -6.05 -0.96 -5.47
CA HIS A 121 -6.64 -0.22 -4.35
C HIS A 121 -5.94 -0.45 -2.99
N ALA A 122 -5.28 -1.59 -2.78
CA ALA A 122 -4.63 -1.91 -1.51
C ALA A 122 -3.69 -3.12 -1.65
N PRO A 123 -2.65 -3.21 -0.80
CA PRO A 123 -1.89 -4.45 -0.67
C PRO A 123 -2.76 -5.56 -0.10
N LYS A 124 -2.61 -6.75 -0.66
CA LYS A 124 -3.27 -8.00 -0.26
C LYS A 124 -2.22 -9.08 -0.01
N ILE A 125 -2.59 -10.12 0.72
CA ILE A 125 -1.73 -11.30 0.86
C ILE A 125 -1.66 -12.01 -0.49
N ASN A 126 -0.45 -12.42 -0.87
CA ASN A 126 -0.21 -13.25 -2.04
C ASN A 126 -0.90 -14.61 -1.85
N PRO A 127 -1.83 -15.02 -2.74
CA PRO A 127 -2.46 -16.33 -2.65
C PRO A 127 -1.46 -17.48 -2.65
N ASP A 128 -0.32 -17.35 -3.34
CA ASP A 128 0.72 -18.37 -3.42
C ASP A 128 1.49 -18.56 -2.11
N PHE A 129 1.25 -17.72 -1.10
CA PHE A 129 1.92 -17.81 0.19
C PHE A 129 1.38 -18.95 1.07
N ASP A 130 0.14 -19.38 0.83
CA ASP A 130 -0.58 -20.35 1.66
C ASP A 130 -1.54 -21.20 0.81
N ASP A 131 -1.52 -22.52 0.98
CA ASP A 131 -2.28 -23.46 0.14
C ASP A 131 -3.81 -23.25 0.24
N ASP A 132 -4.30 -22.87 1.42
CA ASP A 132 -5.73 -22.61 1.63
C ASP A 132 -6.13 -21.30 0.93
N LEU A 133 -5.29 -20.25 1.03
CA LEU A 133 -5.48 -19.00 0.30
C LEU A 133 -5.45 -19.20 -1.22
N TYR A 134 -4.53 -20.02 -1.72
CA TYR A 134 -4.44 -20.38 -3.13
C TYR A 134 -5.72 -21.07 -3.60
N THR A 135 -6.17 -22.08 -2.86
CA THR A 135 -7.40 -22.82 -3.18
C THR A 135 -8.63 -21.90 -3.23
N LEU A 136 -8.77 -21.01 -2.24
CA LEU A 136 -9.84 -20.02 -2.21
C LEU A 136 -9.75 -19.00 -3.36
N HIS A 137 -8.52 -18.63 -3.76
CA HIS A 137 -8.29 -17.74 -4.88
C HIS A 137 -8.76 -18.36 -6.20
N GLU A 138 -8.40 -19.62 -6.46
CA GLU A 138 -8.83 -20.35 -7.66
C GLU A 138 -10.35 -20.50 -7.70
N GLN A 139 -10.97 -20.91 -6.59
CA GLN A 139 -12.44 -21.00 -6.49
C GLN A 139 -13.12 -19.67 -6.76
N LEU A 140 -12.58 -18.57 -6.22
CA LEU A 140 -13.09 -17.23 -6.49
C LEU A 140 -12.93 -16.86 -7.97
N GLY A 141 -11.81 -17.20 -8.60
CA GLY A 141 -11.54 -16.99 -10.01
C GLY A 141 -12.51 -17.74 -10.93
N GLU A 142 -12.78 -19.02 -10.62
CA GLU A 142 -13.76 -19.84 -11.33
C GLU A 142 -15.17 -19.25 -11.23
N LEU A 143 -15.60 -18.84 -10.03
CA LEU A 143 -16.91 -18.21 -9.80
C LEU A 143 -17.03 -16.87 -10.53
N GLN A 144 -15.97 -16.06 -10.54
CA GLN A 144 -15.94 -14.80 -11.28
C GLN A 144 -16.02 -15.02 -12.79
N SER A 145 -15.32 -16.04 -13.31
CA SER A 145 -15.39 -16.42 -14.72
C SER A 145 -16.78 -16.90 -15.11
N ALA A 146 -17.39 -17.78 -14.29
CA ALA A 146 -18.75 -18.26 -14.49
C ALA A 146 -19.78 -17.11 -14.46
N ALA A 147 -19.65 -16.19 -13.49
CA ALA A 147 -20.51 -15.01 -13.41
C ALA A 147 -20.36 -14.10 -14.64
N LYS A 148 -19.14 -13.93 -15.16
CA LYS A 148 -18.88 -13.15 -16.38
C LYS A 148 -19.45 -13.81 -17.63
N GLN A 149 -19.34 -15.14 -17.75
CA GLN A 149 -19.96 -15.91 -18.83
C GLN A 149 -21.48 -15.78 -18.80
N GLU A 150 -22.09 -15.89 -17.63
CA GLU A 150 -23.53 -15.73 -17.46
C GLU A 150 -23.98 -14.29 -17.78
N TRP A 151 -23.21 -13.30 -17.34
CA TRP A 151 -23.44 -11.91 -17.70
C TRP A 151 -23.41 -11.69 -19.21
N GLN A 152 -22.42 -12.25 -19.91
CA GLN A 152 -22.34 -12.19 -21.37
C GLN A 152 -23.53 -12.89 -22.04
N ARG A 153 -23.91 -14.08 -21.56
CA ARG A 153 -25.06 -14.84 -22.06
C ARG A 153 -26.36 -14.05 -21.96
N VAL A 154 -26.58 -13.36 -20.84
CA VAL A 154 -27.76 -12.50 -20.65
C VAL A 154 -27.70 -11.27 -21.55
N MET A 155 -26.53 -10.63 -21.70
CA MET A 155 -26.37 -9.53 -22.65
C MET A 155 -26.73 -9.95 -24.08
N ASP A 156 -26.19 -11.07 -24.54
CA ASP A 156 -26.41 -11.56 -25.91
C ASP A 156 -27.88 -11.94 -26.14
N LYS A 157 -28.51 -12.61 -25.16
CA LYS A 157 -29.92 -13.03 -25.26
C LYS A 157 -30.89 -11.86 -25.40
N TYR A 158 -30.61 -10.73 -24.73
CA TYR A 158 -31.50 -9.56 -24.71
C TYR A 158 -30.98 -8.41 -25.57
N GLY A 159 -29.86 -8.59 -26.29
CA GLY A 159 -29.23 -7.55 -27.11
C GLY A 159 -28.78 -6.32 -26.30
N TRP A 160 -28.41 -6.52 -25.03
CA TRP A 160 -27.99 -5.44 -24.14
C TRP A 160 -26.49 -5.16 -24.26
N SER A 161 -26.12 -3.90 -24.03
CA SER A 161 -24.72 -3.51 -23.88
C SER A 161 -24.31 -3.46 -22.40
N GLU A 162 -23.00 -3.42 -22.14
CA GLU A 162 -22.44 -3.27 -20.80
C GLU A 162 -22.96 -2.02 -20.04
N LYS A 163 -23.42 -1.00 -20.79
CA LYS A 163 -24.02 0.21 -20.20
C LYS A 163 -25.43 -0.04 -19.66
N LEU A 164 -26.16 -0.99 -20.24
CA LEU A 164 -27.54 -1.31 -19.90
C LEU A 164 -27.63 -2.41 -18.84
N LEU A 165 -26.80 -3.46 -18.95
CA LEU A 165 -26.72 -4.56 -17.99
C LEU A 165 -25.46 -4.43 -17.13
N ARG A 166 -25.59 -3.89 -15.92
CA ARG A 166 -24.47 -3.79 -15.00
C ARG A 166 -24.33 -5.03 -14.14
N CYS A 167 -23.10 -5.44 -13.88
CA CYS A 167 -22.73 -6.49 -12.97
C CYS A 167 -22.27 -5.84 -11.65
N GLU A 168 -22.97 -6.09 -10.55
CA GLU A 168 -22.70 -5.47 -9.24
C GLU A 168 -22.47 -6.53 -8.15
N PRO A 169 -21.53 -6.30 -7.22
CA PRO A 169 -21.36 -7.18 -6.08
C PRO A 169 -22.57 -7.10 -5.14
N ALA A 170 -22.98 -8.25 -4.64
CA ALA A 170 -24.05 -8.40 -3.66
C ALA A 170 -23.50 -8.37 -2.23
N SER A 171 -24.35 -8.04 -1.25
CA SER A 171 -23.97 -7.99 0.17
C SER A 171 -23.58 -9.34 0.77
N ASN A 172 -24.02 -10.45 0.16
CA ASN A 172 -23.67 -11.81 0.55
C ASN A 172 -22.41 -12.34 -0.16
N GLY A 173 -21.66 -11.49 -0.87
CA GLY A 173 -20.48 -11.89 -1.63
C GLY A 173 -20.78 -12.48 -3.02
N GLY A 174 -22.05 -12.57 -3.41
CA GLY A 174 -22.45 -12.97 -4.75
C GLY A 174 -22.41 -11.82 -5.77
N VAL A 175 -22.94 -12.09 -6.95
CA VAL A 175 -23.06 -11.13 -8.05
C VAL A 175 -24.54 -10.96 -8.41
N LEU A 176 -24.98 -9.71 -8.60
CA LEU A 176 -26.31 -9.38 -9.10
C LEU A 176 -26.20 -8.57 -10.39
N PHE A 177 -27.12 -8.83 -11.31
CA PHE A 177 -27.30 -8.00 -12.49
C PHE A 177 -28.25 -6.85 -12.19
N ARG A 178 -27.98 -5.70 -12.78
CA ARG A 178 -28.85 -4.53 -12.68
C ARG A 178 -29.14 -3.94 -14.05
N VAL A 179 -30.41 -3.71 -14.31
CA VAL A 179 -30.90 -2.89 -15.42
C VAL A 179 -31.64 -1.66 -14.90
N SER A 180 -31.72 -0.61 -15.72
CA SER A 180 -32.53 0.57 -15.39
C SER A 180 -34.02 0.23 -15.41
N ARG A 181 -34.87 1.05 -14.77
CA ARG A 181 -36.34 0.88 -14.84
C ARG A 181 -36.90 0.96 -16.26
N LYS A 182 -36.21 1.65 -17.19
CA LYS A 182 -36.68 1.74 -18.59
C LYS A 182 -36.50 0.41 -19.33
N GLU A 183 -35.53 -0.39 -18.88
CA GLU A 183 -35.10 -1.64 -19.51
C GLU A 183 -35.55 -2.88 -18.71
N ASP A 184 -36.43 -2.72 -17.71
CA ASP A 184 -36.81 -3.82 -16.81
C ASP A 184 -37.92 -4.71 -17.37
N LYS A 185 -38.61 -4.28 -18.42
CA LYS A 185 -39.71 -5.01 -19.04
C LYS A 185 -39.30 -6.43 -19.48
N PRO A 186 -38.17 -6.66 -20.19
CA PRO A 186 -37.74 -8.01 -20.55
C PRO A 186 -37.41 -8.90 -19.34
N VAL A 187 -36.95 -8.32 -18.23
CA VAL A 187 -36.67 -9.05 -16.98
C VAL A 187 -37.98 -9.49 -16.32
N ARG A 188 -39.00 -8.62 -16.31
CA ARG A 188 -40.34 -8.94 -15.77
C ARG A 188 -41.06 -9.96 -16.63
N ASP A 189 -41.02 -9.79 -17.95
CA ASP A 189 -41.71 -10.66 -18.93
C ASP A 189 -41.13 -12.08 -18.94
N ALA A 190 -39.83 -12.25 -18.67
CA ALA A 190 -39.19 -13.56 -18.54
C ALA A 190 -39.71 -14.38 -17.34
N GLY A 191 -40.31 -13.72 -16.35
CA GLY A 191 -40.92 -14.34 -15.18
C GLY A 191 -39.93 -14.94 -14.18
N SER A 192 -40.45 -15.34 -13.02
CA SER A 192 -39.66 -15.83 -11.88
C SER A 192 -38.95 -17.18 -12.12
N LYS A 193 -39.27 -17.85 -13.23
CA LYS A 193 -38.61 -19.10 -13.64
C LYS A 193 -37.26 -18.85 -14.32
N VAL A 194 -37.06 -17.65 -14.87
CA VAL A 194 -35.83 -17.27 -15.59
C VAL A 194 -34.99 -16.33 -14.74
N PHE A 195 -35.61 -15.33 -14.12
CA PHE A 195 -34.91 -14.37 -13.27
C PHE A 195 -35.54 -14.27 -11.89
N LYS A 196 -34.68 -14.29 -10.88
CA LYS A 196 -35.07 -13.99 -9.50
C LYS A 196 -34.76 -12.53 -9.19
N ILE A 197 -35.81 -11.73 -9.01
CA ILE A 197 -35.68 -10.33 -8.64
C ILE A 197 -35.38 -10.22 -7.14
N TYR A 198 -34.28 -9.54 -6.80
CA TYR A 198 -33.86 -9.34 -5.40
C TYR A 198 -34.29 -7.98 -4.86
N SER A 199 -34.23 -6.92 -5.68
CA SER A 199 -34.66 -5.58 -5.24
C SER A 199 -35.08 -4.72 -6.42
N THR A 200 -35.97 -3.76 -6.15
CA THR A 200 -36.37 -2.72 -7.11
C THR A 200 -36.25 -1.38 -6.41
N SER A 201 -35.47 -0.46 -6.99
CA SER A 201 -35.26 0.89 -6.45
C SER A 201 -35.52 1.94 -7.52
N LYS A 202 -35.31 3.23 -7.20
CA LYS A 202 -35.35 4.31 -8.20
C LYS A 202 -34.22 4.16 -9.24
N GLU A 203 -33.11 3.52 -8.88
CA GLU A 203 -31.93 3.36 -9.73
C GLU A 203 -31.99 2.15 -10.66
N GLY A 204 -32.98 1.26 -10.49
CA GLY A 204 -33.15 0.10 -11.35
C GLY A 204 -33.70 -1.14 -10.63
N VAL A 205 -33.63 -2.26 -11.33
CA VAL A 205 -34.04 -3.59 -10.84
C VAL A 205 -32.79 -4.46 -10.74
N LYS A 206 -32.56 -5.06 -9.56
CA LYS A 206 -31.48 -6.03 -9.33
C LYS A 206 -32.03 -7.46 -9.34
N PHE A 207 -31.40 -8.34 -10.09
CA PHE A 207 -31.82 -9.72 -10.30
C PHE A 207 -30.62 -10.66 -10.49
N ALA A 208 -30.86 -11.95 -10.39
CA ALA A 208 -29.94 -13.01 -10.82
C ALA A 208 -30.72 -14.10 -11.55
#